data_AF-A0A2E7F0U1-F1
#
_entry.id   AF-A0A2E7F0U1-F1
#
_cell.length_a   1.000
_cell.length_b   1.000
_cell.length_c   1.000
_cell.angle_alpha   90.00
_cell.angle_beta   90.00
_cell.angle_gamma   90.00
#
_symmetry.space_group_name_H-M   'P 1'
#
loop_
_entity.id
_entity.type
_entity.pdbx_description
1 polymer ?
#
loop_
_entity_poly.entity_id
_entity_poly.type
_entity_poly.pdbx_seq_one_letter_code
_entity_poly.pdbx_strand_id
1 'polypeptide(L)'
;MPRDTDEKKTRKALRKLRKAAERAEAEGIELSEWEQEFVEGIDERLNKYGSAFNDPNLGASDEALSRAQTEILRQLDKKSRGKGGSSFKQRKPLKAKKSGKTFTPNVRDLNDDVESPPAEPVAPKKPELSVIKAVDPGQKPESAPVKATGAKDGTKRTPPKVSPFRVIEGGKSESES
;
A
#
# COMPACT_ATOMS: atom_id res chain seq x y z
N MET A 1 28.62 0.73 16.70
CA MET A 1 27.91 1.21 17.91
C MET A 1 26.51 0.59 17.89
N PRO A 2 26.02 0.03 19.02
CA PRO A 2 24.62 -0.34 19.13
C PRO A 2 23.77 0.90 18.87
N ARG A 3 22.66 0.74 18.14
CA ARG A 3 21.72 1.86 17.95
C ARG A 3 20.89 2.03 19.20
N ASP A 4 20.64 3.28 19.57
CA ASP A 4 19.53 3.62 20.46
C ASP A 4 18.24 3.25 19.73
N THR A 5 17.70 2.08 20.09
CA THR A 5 16.43 1.57 19.58
C THR A 5 15.43 1.49 20.71
N ASP A 6 14.18 1.86 20.44
CA ASP A 6 13.13 1.84 21.45
C ASP A 6 12.89 0.41 21.97
N GLU A 7 13.13 0.16 23.26
CA GLU A 7 12.84 -1.12 23.94
C GLU A 7 11.40 -1.60 23.71
N LYS A 8 10.45 -0.66 23.57
CA LYS A 8 9.05 -0.97 23.27
C LYS A 8 8.90 -1.63 21.90
N LYS A 9 9.73 -1.25 20.92
CA LYS A 9 9.70 -1.79 19.56
C LYS A 9 10.47 -3.09 19.48
N THR A 10 11.57 -3.23 20.23
CA THR A 10 12.29 -4.51 20.36
C THR A 10 11.37 -5.59 20.96
N ARG A 11 10.67 -5.27 22.06
CA ARG A 11 9.68 -6.18 22.69
C ARG A 11 8.52 -6.52 21.75
N LYS A 12 8.07 -5.55 20.94
CA LYS A 12 7.04 -5.81 19.91
C LYS A 12 7.56 -6.74 18.82
N ALA A 13 8.82 -6.63 18.42
CA ALA A 13 9.45 -7.50 17.43
C ALA A 13 9.59 -8.93 17.99
N LEU A 14 10.11 -9.09 19.21
CA LEU A 14 10.18 -10.38 19.91
C LEU A 14 8.80 -11.04 20.03
N ARG A 15 7.76 -10.27 20.36
CA ARG A 15 6.38 -10.80 20.39
C ARG A 15 5.88 -11.26 19.02
N LYS A 16 6.28 -10.59 17.93
CA LYS A 16 5.92 -11.03 16.57
C LYS A 16 6.63 -12.31 16.18
N LEU A 17 7.91 -12.46 16.53
CA LEU A 17 8.69 -13.68 16.28
C LEU A 17 8.09 -14.88 17.02
N ARG A 18 7.85 -14.75 18.33
CA ARG A 18 7.19 -15.80 19.12
C ARG A 18 5.84 -16.18 18.56
N LYS A 19 5.03 -15.19 18.17
CA LYS A 19 3.71 -15.44 17.57
C LYS A 19 3.81 -16.13 16.20
N ALA A 20 4.84 -15.82 15.41
CA ALA A 20 5.07 -16.48 14.13
C ALA A 20 5.53 -17.93 14.33
N ALA A 21 6.42 -18.18 15.29
CA ALA A 21 6.88 -19.52 15.68
C ALA A 21 5.73 -20.37 16.22
N GLU A 22 4.98 -19.88 17.23
CA GLU A 22 3.80 -20.56 17.79
C GLU A 22 2.76 -20.91 16.71
N ARG A 23 2.58 -20.04 15.70
CA ARG A 23 1.65 -20.32 14.60
C ARG A 23 2.17 -21.38 13.65
N ALA A 24 3.46 -21.34 13.33
CA ALA A 24 4.05 -22.34 12.47
C ALA A 24 3.97 -23.73 13.13
N GLU A 25 4.27 -23.81 14.44
CA GLU A 25 4.07 -25.01 15.25
C GLU A 25 2.60 -25.45 15.27
N ALA A 26 1.67 -24.52 15.52
CA ALA A 26 0.24 -24.83 15.62
C ALA A 26 -0.38 -25.31 14.29
N GLU A 27 0.11 -24.84 13.15
CA GLU A 27 -0.36 -25.31 11.84
C GLU A 27 0.34 -26.58 11.36
N GLY A 28 1.39 -27.03 12.06
CA GLY A 28 2.16 -28.21 11.67
C GLY A 28 2.83 -28.07 10.30
N ILE A 29 2.97 -26.84 9.79
CA ILE A 29 3.71 -26.54 8.57
C ILE A 29 5.15 -26.38 8.99
N GLU A 30 5.98 -27.36 8.66
CA GLU A 30 7.42 -27.29 8.89
C GLU A 30 7.95 -26.03 8.20
N LEU A 31 8.40 -25.06 9.01
CA LEU A 31 9.16 -23.92 8.50
C LEU A 31 10.33 -24.49 7.71
N SER A 32 10.63 -23.88 6.56
CA SER A 32 11.85 -24.22 5.85
C SER A 32 13.06 -23.98 6.75
N GLU A 33 14.12 -24.77 6.61
CA GLU A 33 15.36 -24.64 7.39
C GLU A 33 15.86 -23.19 7.45
N TRP A 34 15.88 -22.49 6.31
CA TRP A 34 16.26 -21.08 6.25
C TRP A 34 15.29 -20.14 7.03
N GLU A 35 14.00 -20.47 7.10
CA GLU A 35 13.00 -19.67 7.84
C GLU A 35 13.19 -19.83 9.34
N GLN A 36 13.62 -21.00 9.81
CA GLN A 36 13.97 -21.24 11.20
C GLN A 36 15.23 -20.45 11.58
N GLU A 37 16.29 -20.56 10.77
CA GLU A 37 17.52 -19.77 10.92
C GLU A 37 17.25 -18.27 10.90
N PHE A 38 16.32 -17.81 10.07
CA PHE A 38 15.92 -16.41 10.00
C PHE A 38 15.27 -15.93 11.31
N VAL A 39 14.36 -16.71 11.90
CA VAL A 39 13.68 -16.35 13.15
C VAL A 39 14.68 -16.33 14.30
N GLU A 40 15.54 -17.34 14.40
CA GLU A 40 16.56 -17.47 15.43
C GLU A 40 17.61 -16.33 15.31
N GLY A 41 18.14 -16.08 14.12
CA GLY A 41 19.12 -15.03 13.90
C GLY A 41 18.59 -13.62 14.16
N ILE A 42 17.29 -13.37 13.96
CA ILE A 42 16.67 -12.10 14.37
C ILE A 42 16.51 -12.05 15.88
N ASP A 43 16.10 -13.14 16.52
CA ASP A 43 15.92 -13.19 17.98
C ASP A 43 17.24 -12.87 18.70
N GLU A 44 18.33 -13.53 18.31
CA GLU A 44 19.68 -13.26 18.83
C GLU A 44 20.08 -11.80 18.67
N ARG A 45 19.83 -11.21 17.49
CA ARG A 45 20.23 -9.85 17.17
C ARG A 45 19.40 -8.82 17.94
N LEU A 46 18.10 -9.05 18.09
CA LEU A 46 17.23 -8.23 18.92
C LEU A 46 17.63 -8.29 20.39
N ASN A 47 18.00 -9.47 20.90
CA ASN A 47 18.45 -9.64 22.28
C ASN A 47 19.81 -8.97 22.53
N LYS A 48 20.73 -9.01 21.55
CA LYS A 48 22.09 -8.46 21.69
C LYS A 48 22.17 -6.95 21.44
N TYR A 49 21.45 -6.44 20.44
CA TYR A 49 21.62 -5.06 19.96
C TYR A 49 20.35 -4.22 20.03
N GLY A 50 19.21 -4.78 20.41
CA GLY A 50 17.91 -4.12 20.34
C GLY A 50 17.36 -3.96 18.91
N SER A 51 18.21 -4.00 17.88
CA SER A 51 17.81 -3.91 16.48
C SER A 51 18.28 -5.11 15.68
N ALA A 52 17.39 -5.64 14.84
CA ALA A 52 17.70 -6.71 13.90
C ALA A 52 18.45 -6.21 12.64
N PHE A 53 18.72 -4.91 12.50
CA PHE A 53 19.45 -4.36 11.36
C PHE A 53 20.27 -3.12 11.75
N ASN A 54 21.36 -2.89 11.03
CA ASN A 54 22.29 -1.79 11.30
C ASN A 54 22.29 -0.69 10.21
N ASP A 55 21.54 -0.80 9.11
CA ASP A 55 21.54 0.25 8.08
C ASP A 55 20.25 1.08 8.11
N PRO A 56 20.30 2.41 8.30
CA PRO A 56 19.09 3.25 8.33
C PRO A 56 18.35 3.28 6.98
N ASN A 57 19.00 2.89 5.88
CA ASN A 57 18.34 2.82 4.58
C ASN A 57 17.39 1.61 4.46
N LEU A 58 17.54 0.61 5.32
CA LEU A 58 16.74 -0.63 5.29
C LEU A 58 15.43 -0.53 6.10
N GLY A 59 15.26 0.53 6.89
CA GLY A 59 14.12 0.69 7.79
C GLY A 59 14.13 2.04 8.51
N ALA A 60 13.06 2.34 9.25
CA ALA A 60 13.08 3.54 10.08
C ALA A 60 14.11 3.38 11.20
N SER A 61 14.85 4.44 11.52
CA SER A 61 15.88 4.42 12.59
C SER A 61 15.34 3.94 13.93
N ASP A 62 14.05 4.21 14.18
CA ASP A 62 13.41 3.83 15.43
C ASP A 62 12.82 2.42 15.40
N GLU A 63 12.72 1.76 14.24
CA GLU A 63 12.15 0.40 14.16
C GLU A 63 13.21 -0.66 14.47
N ALA A 64 12.79 -1.74 15.15
CA ALA A 64 13.68 -2.84 15.50
C ALA A 64 13.85 -3.88 14.38
N LEU A 65 13.00 -3.85 13.34
CA LEU A 65 13.04 -4.77 12.20
C LEU A 65 13.14 -3.97 10.91
N SER A 66 13.89 -4.47 9.93
CA SER A 66 13.96 -3.87 8.61
C SER A 66 12.67 -4.11 7.82
N ARG A 67 12.44 -3.32 6.76
CA ARG A 67 11.26 -3.50 5.89
C ARG A 67 11.20 -4.91 5.33
N ALA A 68 12.32 -5.42 4.82
CA ALA A 68 12.41 -6.78 4.28
C ALA A 68 12.12 -7.85 5.34
N GLN A 69 12.64 -7.70 6.55
CA GLN A 69 12.37 -8.63 7.66
C GLN A 69 10.89 -8.64 8.03
N THR A 70 10.23 -7.48 8.05
CA THR A 70 8.79 -7.42 8.30
C THR A 70 7.97 -8.06 7.19
N GLU A 71 8.44 -8.03 5.96
CA GLU A 71 7.78 -8.69 4.83
C GLU A 71 7.95 -10.21 4.91
N ILE A 72 9.14 -10.70 5.24
CA ILE A 72 9.40 -12.13 5.47
C ILE A 72 8.51 -12.65 6.60
N LEU A 73 8.43 -11.95 7.74
CA LEU A 73 7.52 -12.34 8.83
C LEU A 73 6.06 -12.37 8.40
N ARG A 74 5.64 -11.44 7.54
CA ARG A 74 4.28 -11.46 6.97
C ARG A 74 4.05 -12.61 6.00
N GLN A 75 5.06 -12.99 5.22
CA GLN A 75 4.99 -14.13 4.34
C GLN A 75 4.92 -15.42 5.15
N LEU A 76 5.72 -15.53 6.21
CA LEU A 76 5.65 -16.64 7.17
C LEU A 76 4.26 -16.73 7.82
N ASP A 77 3.74 -15.62 8.36
CA ASP A 77 2.38 -15.53 8.92
C ASP A 77 1.25 -15.82 7.90
N LYS A 78 1.51 -15.72 6.60
CA LYS A 78 0.54 -16.07 5.54
C LYS A 78 0.63 -17.55 5.17
N LYS A 79 1.85 -18.08 5.15
CA LYS A 79 2.13 -19.51 4.97
C LYS A 79 1.52 -20.30 6.13
N SER A 80 1.83 -19.91 7.36
CA SER A 80 1.22 -20.42 8.61
C SER A 80 -0.19 -19.88 8.87
N ARG A 81 -0.95 -19.56 7.81
CA ARG A 81 -2.40 -19.37 7.95
C ARG A 81 -3.21 -20.21 6.98
N GLY A 82 -2.55 -21.13 6.29
CA GLY A 82 -3.04 -21.79 5.09
C GLY A 82 -3.56 -20.82 4.01
N LYS A 83 -3.24 -19.51 4.10
CA LYS A 83 -3.79 -18.46 3.22
C LYS A 83 -2.84 -18.23 2.04
N GLY A 84 -2.42 -19.33 1.42
CA GLY A 84 -1.43 -19.37 0.35
C GLY A 84 -1.89 -18.82 -1.01
N GLY A 85 -3.10 -18.27 -1.13
CA GLY A 85 -3.60 -17.78 -2.41
C GLY A 85 -4.58 -16.62 -2.24
N SER A 86 -4.21 -15.47 -2.79
CA SER A 86 -5.06 -14.30 -3.03
C SER A 86 -5.49 -13.51 -1.77
N SER A 87 -4.68 -12.51 -1.44
CA SER A 87 -5.16 -11.30 -0.73
C SER A 87 -6.18 -10.48 -1.56
N PHE A 88 -6.48 -10.92 -2.79
CA PHE A 88 -7.45 -10.34 -3.71
C PHE A 88 -8.84 -11.00 -3.67
N LYS A 89 -9.11 -11.94 -2.74
CA LYS A 89 -10.50 -12.29 -2.41
C LYS A 89 -11.15 -11.10 -1.70
N GLN A 90 -11.64 -10.20 -2.54
CA GLN A 90 -12.50 -9.06 -2.30
C GLN A 90 -13.33 -9.28 -1.02
N ARG A 91 -12.90 -8.63 0.07
CA ARG A 91 -13.76 -8.51 1.25
C ARG A 91 -15.05 -7.90 0.73
N LYS A 92 -16.17 -8.63 0.85
CA LYS A 92 -17.51 -8.11 0.52
C LYS A 92 -17.58 -6.71 1.14
N PRO A 93 -17.89 -5.65 0.37
CA PRO A 93 -18.02 -4.33 0.96
C PRO A 93 -19.05 -4.46 2.07
N LEU A 94 -18.62 -4.13 3.29
CA LEU A 94 -19.51 -4.03 4.45
C LEU A 94 -20.72 -3.25 3.97
N LYS A 95 -21.91 -3.86 4.00
CA LYS A 95 -23.15 -3.31 3.46
C LYS A 95 -23.26 -1.84 3.86
N ALA A 96 -22.89 -0.93 2.95
CA ALA A 96 -23.17 0.47 3.10
C ALA A 96 -24.69 0.53 3.15
N LYS A 97 -25.24 0.93 4.31
CA LYS A 97 -26.67 1.13 4.47
C LYS A 97 -27.09 2.03 3.31
N LYS A 98 -27.96 1.50 2.47
CA LYS A 98 -28.62 2.16 1.35
C LYS A 98 -29.45 3.31 1.93
N SER A 99 -28.83 4.45 2.25
CA SER A 99 -29.56 5.70 2.31
C SER A 99 -29.88 6.01 0.85
N GLY A 100 -31.17 5.97 0.51
CA GLY A 100 -31.69 6.14 -0.84
C GLY A 100 -31.56 7.56 -1.39
N LYS A 101 -30.39 8.17 -1.25
CA LYS A 101 -30.03 9.39 -1.94
C LYS A 101 -28.91 9.01 -2.91
N THR A 102 -29.29 8.80 -4.16
CA THR A 102 -28.33 8.82 -5.27
C THR A 102 -27.48 10.07 -5.10
N PHE A 103 -26.15 9.90 -5.09
CA PHE A 103 -25.21 11.00 -5.03
C PHE A 103 -25.43 11.86 -6.29
N THR A 104 -26.16 12.96 -6.13
CA THR A 104 -26.29 13.98 -7.17
C THR A 104 -25.22 15.03 -6.87
N PRO A 105 -24.10 15.08 -7.61
CA PRO A 105 -23.12 16.13 -7.43
C PRO A 105 -23.80 17.49 -7.64
N ASN A 106 -23.50 18.49 -6.80
CA ASN A 106 -24.00 19.88 -6.91
C ASN A 106 -23.37 20.63 -8.11
N VAL A 107 -23.12 19.94 -9.22
CA VAL A 107 -22.55 20.51 -10.44
C VAL A 107 -23.70 20.75 -11.41
N ARG A 108 -23.70 21.93 -12.04
CA ARG A 108 -24.62 22.29 -13.12
C ARG A 108 -24.35 21.35 -14.31
N ASP A 109 -25.35 20.57 -14.73
CA ASP A 109 -25.17 19.58 -15.79
C ASP A 109 -24.91 20.31 -17.11
N LEU A 110 -23.72 20.11 -17.68
CA LEU A 110 -23.29 20.78 -18.90
C LEU A 110 -24.16 20.38 -20.11
N ASN A 111 -24.89 19.27 -20.00
CA ASN A 111 -25.83 18.82 -21.03
C ASN A 111 -27.14 19.62 -21.05
N ASP A 112 -27.51 20.32 -19.96
CA ASP A 112 -28.70 21.18 -19.93
C ASP A 112 -28.45 22.55 -20.58
N ASP A 113 -27.20 23.04 -20.57
CA ASP A 113 -26.81 24.32 -21.21
C ASP A 113 -26.43 24.15 -22.70
N VAL A 114 -26.47 22.93 -23.26
CA VAL A 114 -26.24 22.68 -24.71
C VAL A 114 -27.57 22.64 -25.45
N GLU A 115 -27.92 23.75 -26.10
CA GLU A 115 -29.13 23.83 -26.92
C GLU A 115 -29.04 22.81 -28.07
N SER A 116 -30.00 21.88 -28.10
CA SER A 116 -30.03 20.79 -29.07
C SER A 116 -30.17 21.36 -30.48
N PRO A 117 -29.19 21.19 -31.38
CA PRO A 117 -29.31 21.72 -32.74
C PRO A 117 -30.42 20.97 -33.48
N PRO A 118 -31.25 21.66 -34.28
CA PRO A 118 -32.35 21.03 -35.02
C PRO A 118 -31.79 19.97 -35.97
N ALA A 119 -32.42 18.80 -35.94
CA ALA A 119 -32.14 17.69 -36.83
C ALA A 119 -32.29 18.11 -38.30
N GLU A 120 -31.26 17.87 -39.11
CA GLU A 120 -31.33 17.54 -40.54
C GLU A 120 -29.93 17.08 -41.05
N PRO A 121 -29.83 16.36 -42.20
CA PRO A 121 -29.18 15.05 -42.23
C PRO A 121 -27.91 14.96 -43.12
N VAL A 122 -27.18 13.85 -42.91
CA VAL A 122 -26.22 13.16 -43.82
C VAL A 122 -24.71 13.53 -43.79
N ALA A 123 -23.93 12.51 -43.38
CA ALA A 123 -22.55 12.13 -43.75
C ALA A 123 -21.33 12.87 -43.13
N PRO A 124 -20.11 12.25 -43.07
CA PRO A 124 -19.68 10.94 -43.57
C PRO A 124 -19.16 9.96 -42.49
N LYS A 125 -19.08 8.67 -42.84
CA LYS A 125 -18.57 7.59 -41.97
C LYS A 125 -17.11 7.84 -41.60
N LYS A 126 -16.79 7.73 -40.31
CA LYS A 126 -15.42 7.82 -39.77
C LYS A 126 -14.57 6.68 -40.37
N PRO A 127 -13.31 6.91 -40.77
CA PRO A 127 -12.46 5.84 -41.29
C PRO A 127 -12.21 4.80 -40.20
N GLU A 128 -12.28 3.52 -40.57
CA GLU A 128 -11.99 2.41 -39.67
C GLU A 128 -10.51 2.43 -39.28
N LEU A 129 -10.26 2.47 -37.98
CA LEU A 129 -8.91 2.39 -37.42
C LEU A 129 -8.39 0.96 -37.65
N SER A 130 -7.36 0.81 -38.49
CA SER A 130 -6.66 -0.46 -38.63
C SER A 130 -5.77 -0.69 -37.40
N VAL A 131 -5.93 -1.86 -36.78
CA VAL A 131 -5.06 -2.31 -35.68
C VAL A 131 -3.69 -2.64 -36.27
N ILE A 132 -2.68 -1.85 -35.93
CA ILE A 132 -1.28 -2.19 -36.24
C ILE A 132 -0.89 -3.36 -35.34
N LYS A 133 -0.60 -4.50 -35.96
CA LYS A 133 -0.15 -5.71 -35.27
C LYS A 133 1.23 -5.43 -34.65
N ALA A 134 1.37 -5.67 -33.35
CA ALA A 134 2.62 -5.50 -32.64
C ALA A 134 3.74 -6.30 -33.32
N VAL A 135 4.86 -5.63 -33.62
CA VAL A 135 6.10 -6.27 -34.02
C VAL A 135 6.75 -6.90 -32.78
N ASP A 136 7.19 -8.14 -32.96
CA ASP A 136 7.92 -8.99 -32.01
C ASP A 136 9.09 -8.22 -31.35
N PRO A 137 9.30 -8.28 -30.01
CA PRO A 137 10.40 -7.62 -29.32
C PRO A 137 11.73 -8.40 -29.51
N GLY A 138 12.08 -8.64 -30.76
CA GLY A 138 13.20 -9.49 -31.18
C GLY A 138 14.07 -8.83 -32.23
N GLN A 139 14.36 -7.53 -32.13
CA GLN A 139 15.45 -6.93 -32.90
C GLN A 139 16.08 -5.74 -32.19
N LYS A 140 17.36 -5.89 -31.86
CA LYS A 140 18.27 -4.89 -31.32
C LYS A 140 18.87 -4.07 -32.47
N PRO A 141 18.76 -2.73 -32.47
CA PRO A 141 19.68 -1.89 -33.23
C PRO A 141 20.62 -1.13 -32.28
N GLU A 142 21.91 -1.27 -32.56
CA GLU A 142 23.03 -0.64 -31.89
C GLU A 142 23.44 0.66 -32.63
N SER A 143 23.86 1.67 -31.87
CA SER A 143 24.59 2.91 -32.25
C SER A 143 23.78 4.00 -33.01
N ALA A 144 23.83 5.31 -32.75
CA ALA A 144 24.79 6.20 -32.08
C ALA A 144 24.09 7.55 -31.71
N PRO A 145 24.76 8.54 -31.05
CA PRO A 145 24.16 9.47 -30.07
C PRO A 145 23.77 10.86 -30.61
N VAL A 146 22.79 11.53 -29.97
CA VAL A 146 22.62 13.00 -30.08
C VAL A 146 22.13 13.65 -28.78
N LYS A 147 23.04 14.45 -28.21
CA LYS A 147 22.93 15.70 -27.43
C LYS A 147 21.96 15.83 -26.24
N ALA A 148 22.61 16.14 -25.13
CA ALA A 148 22.09 16.77 -23.92
C ALA A 148 21.47 18.15 -24.18
N THR A 149 20.27 18.35 -23.63
CA THR A 149 19.75 19.60 -23.03
C THR A 149 18.86 19.11 -21.88
N GLY A 150 19.04 19.46 -20.62
CA GLY A 150 18.98 20.80 -20.04
C GLY A 150 17.99 20.71 -18.88
N ALA A 151 18.50 20.56 -17.66
CA ALA A 151 17.72 20.46 -16.44
C ALA A 151 16.96 21.77 -16.13
N LYS A 152 15.73 21.65 -15.62
CA LYS A 152 15.32 22.05 -14.25
C LYS A 152 13.79 22.03 -14.11
N ASP A 153 13.33 21.03 -13.37
CA ASP A 153 11.94 20.90 -12.94
C ASP A 153 11.79 21.57 -11.57
N GLY A 154 10.90 22.55 -11.46
CA GLY A 154 10.83 23.49 -10.34
C GLY A 154 9.40 23.81 -9.94
N THR A 155 8.54 22.81 -9.81
CA THR A 155 7.14 23.02 -9.38
C THR A 155 7.04 22.94 -7.85
N LYS A 156 6.83 24.10 -7.22
CA LYS A 156 6.64 24.26 -5.77
C LYS A 156 5.39 23.50 -5.32
N ARG A 157 5.56 22.53 -4.40
CA ARG A 157 4.44 21.82 -3.74
C ARG A 157 3.90 22.70 -2.61
N THR A 158 2.67 23.20 -2.76
CA THR A 158 1.94 23.83 -1.65
C THR A 158 1.42 22.75 -0.69
N PRO A 159 1.57 22.91 0.64
CA PRO A 159 1.03 21.95 1.59
C PRO A 159 -0.50 22.02 1.65
N PRO A 160 -1.21 20.88 1.84
CA PRO A 160 -2.66 20.89 2.02
C PRO A 160 -3.03 21.57 3.36
N LYS A 161 -4.02 22.46 3.31
CA LYS A 161 -4.56 23.20 4.45
C LYS A 161 -5.32 22.23 5.35
N VAL A 162 -4.78 21.95 6.54
CA VAL A 162 -5.45 21.13 7.57
C VAL A 162 -6.62 21.94 8.13
N SER A 163 -7.83 21.40 8.10
CA SER A 163 -8.98 22.00 8.76
C SER A 163 -8.85 21.88 10.29
N PRO A 164 -9.28 22.87 11.08
CA PRO A 164 -9.23 22.77 12.52
C PRO A 164 -10.17 21.65 13.01
N PHE A 165 -9.66 20.83 13.91
CA PHE A 165 -10.40 19.82 14.65
C PHE A 165 -11.61 20.48 15.33
N ARG A 166 -12.82 19.97 15.10
CA ARG A 166 -14.01 20.35 15.89
C ARG A 166 -14.16 19.35 17.03
N VAL A 167 -14.08 19.85 18.25
CA VAL A 167 -14.40 19.11 19.47
C VAL A 167 -15.92 18.89 19.47
N ILE A 168 -16.34 17.62 19.47
CA ILE A 168 -17.73 17.26 19.72
C ILE A 168 -17.88 17.28 21.25
N GLU A 169 -18.29 18.42 21.78
CA GLU A 169 -18.84 18.47 23.14
C GLU A 169 -20.20 17.77 23.11
N GLY A 170 -20.30 16.62 23.77
CA GLY A 170 -21.59 15.97 23.92
C GLY A 170 -21.51 14.56 24.46
N GLY A 171 -21.67 14.41 25.77
CA GLY A 171 -22.09 13.15 26.36
C GLY A 171 -21.98 13.06 27.87
N LYS A 172 -22.97 13.57 28.61
CA LYS A 172 -23.70 12.90 29.72
C LYS A 172 -24.67 13.90 30.37
N SER A 173 -25.92 13.93 29.92
CA SER A 173 -27.02 14.44 30.78
C SER A 173 -27.35 13.31 31.75
N GLU A 174 -26.85 13.40 32.98
CA GLU A 174 -27.37 12.59 34.08
C GLU A 174 -28.77 13.09 34.41
N SER A 175 -29.74 12.25 34.08
CA SER A 175 -31.06 12.26 34.68
C SER A 175 -30.94 11.66 36.09
N GLU A 176 -30.95 12.49 37.13
CA GLU A 176 -31.31 12.08 38.50
C GLU A 176 -31.50 13.30 39.41
N SER A 177 -32.76 13.65 39.68
CA SER A 177 -33.36 14.05 40.98
C SER A 177 -34.69 14.77 40.74
#